data_AF-A0A2K8WPZ2-F1
#
_entry.id   AF-A0A2K8WPZ2-F1
#
_cell.length_a   1.000
_cell.length_b   1.000
_cell.length_c   1.000
_cell.angle_alpha   90.00
_cell.angle_beta   90.00
_cell.angle_gamma   90.00
#
_symmetry.space_group_name_H-M   'P 1'
#
loop_
_entity.id
_entity.type
_entity.pdbx_description
1 polymer ?
#
loop_
_entity_poly.entity_id
_entity_poly.type
_entity_poly.pdbx_seq_one_letter_code
_entity_poly.pdbx_strand_id
1 'polypeptide(L)' 'MTRLSYDTDLTDYQWEILKSLIPPAKTGGRNSSVNIREVLNAIFYLLANGIKWRAMAHDFPK' A
#
# COMPACT_ATOMS: atom_id res chain seq x y z
N MET A 1 -13.03 -6.84 -3.69
CA MET A 1 -13.53 -5.51 -3.29
C MET A 1 -12.68 -4.47 -4.00
N THR A 2 -13.30 -3.60 -4.79
CA THR A 2 -12.60 -2.48 -5.41
C THR A 2 -12.49 -1.40 -4.35
N ARG A 3 -11.28 -1.17 -3.82
CA ARG A 3 -11.06 -0.10 -2.83
C ARG A 3 -11.03 1.25 -3.54
N LEU A 4 -11.39 2.30 -2.81
CA LEU A 4 -11.17 3.67 -3.27
C LEU A 4 -9.68 3.99 -3.16
N SER A 5 -9.10 4.54 -4.23
CA SER A 5 -7.71 4.97 -4.23
C SER A 5 -7.52 6.21 -3.36
N TYR A 6 -6.36 6.30 -2.72
CA TYR A 6 -5.90 7.55 -2.08
C TYR A 6 -5.03 8.33 -3.06
N ASP A 7 -4.95 9.65 -2.90
CA ASP A 7 -4.08 10.51 -3.73
C ASP A 7 -2.59 10.16 -3.59
N THR A 8 -2.24 9.42 -2.54
CA THR A 8 -0.88 8.94 -2.23
C THR A 8 -0.59 7.55 -2.80
N ASP A 9 -1.57 6.92 -3.46
CA ASP A 9 -1.37 5.60 -4.03
C ASP A 9 -0.41 5.65 -5.22
N LEU A 10 0.35 4.57 -5.36
CA LEU A 10 1.25 4.39 -6.48
C LEU A 10 0.48 4.25 -7.80
N THR A 11 0.88 5.06 -8.78
CA THR A 11 0.54 4.81 -10.18
C THR A 11 1.16 3.48 -10.65
N ASP A 12 0.62 2.89 -11.71
CA ASP A 12 1.15 1.64 -12.27
C ASP A 12 2.62 1.80 -12.69
N TYR A 13 2.98 2.94 -13.25
CA TYR A 13 4.36 3.24 -13.64
C TYR A 13 5.32 3.25 -12.45
N GLN A 14 4.96 3.95 -11.36
CA GLN A 14 5.78 3.97 -10.15
C GLN A 14 5.87 2.59 -9.50
N TRP A 15 4.79 1.81 -9.56
CA TRP A 15 4.76 0.44 -9.05
C TRP A 15 5.73 -0.47 -9.81
N GLU A 16 5.81 -0.40 -11.13
CA GLU A 16 6.74 -1.24 -11.90
C GLU A 16 8.21 -0.97 -11.55
N ILE A 17 8.57 0.29 -11.28
CA ILE A 17 9.91 0.65 -10.80
C ILE A 17 10.17 0.02 -9.43
N LEU A 18 9.26 0.22 -8.47
CA LEU A 18 9.44 -0.25 -7.09
C LEU A 18 9.41 -1.78 -6.98
N LYS A 19 8.54 -2.45 -7.73
CA LYS A 19 8.38 -3.90 -7.70
C LYS A 19 9.69 -4.64 -7.99
N SER A 20 10.53 -4.09 -8.86
CA SER A 20 11.85 -4.66 -9.18
C SER A 20 12.83 -4.67 -8.01
N LEU A 21 12.64 -3.78 -7.04
CA LEU A 21 13.50 -3.63 -5.85
C LEU A 21 13.04 -4.49 -4.67
N ILE A 22 11.83 -5.06 -4.75
CA ILE A 22 11.24 -5.83 -3.67
C ILE A 22 11.75 -7.27 -3.78
N PRO A 23 12.43 -7.79 -2.75
CA PRO A 23 12.94 -9.15 -2.79
C PRO A 23 11.77 -10.16 -2.85
N PRO A 24 11.94 -11.29 -3.55
CA PRO A 24 10.94 -12.34 -3.58
C PRO A 24 10.71 -12.92 -2.18
N ALA A 25 9.52 -13.49 -1.96
CA ALA A 25 9.20 -14.16 -0.72
C ALA A 25 10.19 -15.30 -0.44
N LYS A 26 10.69 -15.37 0.80
CA LYS A 26 11.63 -16.43 1.23
C LYS A 26 10.94 -17.80 1.22
N THR A 27 11.65 -18.82 0.77
CA THR A 27 11.21 -20.22 0.81
C THR A 27 11.30 -20.79 2.23
N GLY A 28 10.33 -21.65 2.61
CA GLY A 28 10.35 -22.38 3.89
C GLY A 28 9.69 -21.65 5.08
N GLY A 29 9.11 -20.46 4.87
CA GLY A 29 8.34 -19.72 5.86
C GLY A 29 6.85 -19.67 5.57
N ARG A 30 6.08 -18.91 6.37
CA ARG A 30 4.67 -18.61 6.07
C ARG A 30 4.59 -17.89 4.73
N ASN A 31 3.82 -18.43 3.79
CA ASN A 31 3.55 -17.77 2.52
C ASN A 31 3.01 -16.36 2.78
N SER A 32 3.70 -15.36 2.23
CA SER A 32 3.21 -13.98 2.26
C SER A 32 1.95 -13.90 1.40
N SER A 33 0.78 -13.80 2.05
CA SER A 33 -0.51 -13.66 1.38
C SER A 33 -0.90 -12.20 1.15
N VAL A 34 -0.05 -11.25 1.55
CA VAL A 34 -0.32 -9.82 1.47
C VAL A 34 0.10 -9.25 0.12
N ASN A 35 -0.73 -8.35 -0.41
CA ASN A 35 -0.39 -7.57 -1.60
C ASN A 35 0.61 -6.48 -1.21
N ILE A 36 1.86 -6.58 -1.68
CA ILE A 36 2.92 -5.64 -1.31
C ILE A 36 2.64 -4.23 -1.81
N ARG A 37 1.98 -4.06 -2.97
CA ARG A 37 1.59 -2.73 -3.47
C ARG A 37 0.68 -2.01 -2.48
N GLU A 38 -0.26 -2.75 -1.90
CA GLU A 38 -1.19 -2.23 -0.90
C GLU A 38 -0.50 -1.86 0.40
N VAL A 39 0.52 -2.63 0.82
CA VAL A 39 1.36 -2.28 1.97
C VAL A 39 2.11 -0.98 1.72
N LEU A 40 2.70 -0.80 0.53
CA LEU A 40 3.41 0.43 0.19
C LEU A 40 2.46 1.64 0.11
N ASN A 41 1.28 1.47 -0.49
CA ASN A 41 0.26 2.51 -0.53
C ASN A 41 -0.14 2.94 0.89
N ALA A 42 -0.34 1.99 1.81
CA ALA A 42 -0.64 2.29 3.22
C ALA A 42 0.51 3.05 3.92
N ILE A 43 1.77 2.69 3.65
CA ILE A 43 2.94 3.41 4.18
C ILE A 43 2.99 4.83 3.62
N PHE A 44 2.80 5.04 2.32
CA PHE A 44 2.83 6.39 1.72
C PHE A 44 1.67 7.26 2.18
N TYR A 45 0.48 6.68 2.32
CA TYR A 45 -0.66 7.34 2.94
C TYR A 45 -0.28 7.83 4.34
N LEU A 46 0.29 6.97 5.19
CA LEU A 46 0.69 7.33 6.56
C LEU A 46 1.78 8.41 6.57
N LEU A 47 2.78 8.32 5.69
CA LEU A 47 3.87 9.30 5.63
C LEU A 47 3.41 10.69 5.20
N ALA A 48 2.48 10.78 4.24
CA ALA A 48 1.97 12.07 3.75
C ALA A 48 0.92 12.67 4.70
N ASN A 49 0.09 11.82 5.30
CA ASN A 49 -1.11 12.25 6.01
C ASN A 49 -1.00 12.16 7.53
N GLY A 50 -0.13 11.32 8.08
CA GLY A 50 -0.04 11.09 9.52
C GLY A 50 -1.41 10.77 10.14
N ILE A 51 -1.80 11.54 11.16
CA ILE A 51 -3.13 11.53 11.80
C ILE A 51 -3.88 12.84 11.49
N LYS A 52 -3.93 13.24 10.21
CA LYS A 52 -4.76 14.39 9.79
C LYS A 52 -6.23 13.97 9.73
N TRP A 53 -7.10 14.68 10.45
CA TRP A 53 -8.54 14.43 10.43
C TRP A 53 -9.16 14.47 9.02
N ARG A 54 -8.65 15.35 8.16
CA ARG A 54 -9.06 15.47 6.76
C ARG A 54 -8.65 14.30 5.87
N ALA A 55 -7.70 13.49 6.32
CA ALA A 55 -7.19 12.36 5.57
C ALA A 55 -7.80 11.05 6.05
N MET A 56 -8.85 11.06 6.87
CA MET A 56 -9.47 9.85 7.43
C MET A 56 -9.67 8.76 6.35
N ALA A 57 -9.19 7.54 6.66
CA ALA A 57 -9.20 6.43 5.71
C ALA A 57 -10.63 6.14 5.22
N HIS A 58 -10.80 5.96 3.92
CA HIS A 58 -12.08 5.59 3.30
C HIS A 58 -12.57 4.22 3.79
N ASP A 59 -11.65 3.39 4.27
CA ASP A 59 -11.89 2.03 4.75
C ASP A 59 -12.33 1.97 6.22
N PHE A 60 -12.41 3.11 6.91
CA PHE A 60 -12.89 3.17 8.29
C PHE A 60 -14.40 2.90 8.33
N PRO A 61 -14.89 2.04 9.25
CA PRO A 61 -16.32 1.83 9.41
C PRO A 61 -17.01 3.15 9.76
N LYS A 62 -18.20 3.35 9.19
CA LYS A 62 -19.09 4.46 9.55
C LYS A 62 -19.74 4.23 10.91
#